data_AF-A0A5R8QFD2-F1
#
_entry.id   AF-A0A5R8QFD2-F1
#
_cell.length_a   1.000
_cell.length_b   1.000
_cell.length_c   1.000
_cell.angle_alpha   90.00
_cell.angle_beta   90.00
_cell.angle_gamma   90.00
#
_symmetry.space_group_name_H-M   'P 1'
#
loop_
_entity.id
_entity.type
_entity.pdbx_description
1 polymer ?
#
loop_
_entity_poly.entity_id
_entity_poly.type
_entity_poly.pdbx_seq_one_letter_code
_entity_poly.pdbx_strand_id
1 'polypeptide(L)'
;MRFLKNKGLWAVVSAVIVVVIIILLLLRGCAPTILDADSYTTEVTSLIDKNKSGQDKWNFVLGDTDFVDLCTEPYAAEFDAIGQQFIDRADEFDALRVNGDPRSIVANYDQYVQYFSTYRSIGEELKTFANSVRSGDYQAALAALEQLELLNKQLPVIE
;
A
#
# COMPACT_ATOMS: atom_id res chain seq x y z
N MET A 1 -66.59 -12.94 6.26
CA MET A 1 -65.61 -12.22 5.41
C MET A 1 -64.65 -11.39 6.26
N ARG A 2 -63.52 -11.96 6.71
CA ARG A 2 -62.43 -11.25 7.42
C ARG A 2 -61.08 -11.96 7.22
N PHE A 3 -60.63 -12.17 5.98
CA PHE A 3 -59.33 -12.81 5.73
C PHE A 3 -58.50 -12.18 4.60
N LEU A 4 -58.83 -10.96 4.17
CA LEU A 4 -58.09 -10.26 3.10
C LEU A 4 -57.58 -8.86 3.48
N LYS A 5 -57.50 -8.51 4.77
CA LYS A 5 -56.96 -7.20 5.22
C LYS A 5 -55.50 -7.19 5.68
N ASN A 6 -54.86 -8.34 5.90
CA ASN A 6 -53.49 -8.36 6.46
C ASN A 6 -52.36 -8.67 5.47
N LYS A 7 -52.63 -9.14 4.24
CA LYS A 7 -51.54 -9.54 3.32
C LYS A 7 -50.68 -8.36 2.83
N GLY A 8 -51.27 -7.18 2.68
CA GLY A 8 -50.53 -5.97 2.27
C GLY A 8 -49.58 -5.43 3.34
N LEU A 9 -49.95 -5.56 4.62
CA LEU A 9 -49.15 -5.03 5.73
C LEU A 9 -47.85 -5.84 5.91
N TRP A 10 -47.91 -7.16 5.79
CA TRP A 10 -46.73 -8.02 5.89
C TRP A 10 -45.74 -7.82 4.73
N ALA A 11 -46.23 -7.56 3.51
CA ALA A 11 -45.37 -7.27 2.36
C ALA A 11 -44.62 -5.93 2.51
N VAL A 12 -45.29 -4.90 3.03
CA VAL A 12 -44.67 -3.59 3.29
C VAL A 12 -43.65 -3.68 4.44
N VAL A 13 -43.97 -4.39 5.52
CA VAL A 13 -43.03 -4.60 6.64
C VAL A 13 -41.80 -5.38 6.19
N SER A 14 -41.95 -6.43 5.36
CA SER A 14 -40.81 -7.16 4.81
C SER A 14 -39.97 -6.31 3.85
N ALA A 15 -40.57 -5.47 3.01
CA ALA A 15 -39.82 -4.57 2.13
C ALA A 15 -39.03 -3.51 2.92
N VAL A 16 -39.63 -2.94 3.98
CA VAL A 16 -38.95 -1.97 4.84
C VAL A 16 -37.77 -2.60 5.58
N ILE A 17 -37.93 -3.83 6.11
CA ILE A 17 -36.83 -4.53 6.77
C ILE A 17 -35.68 -4.82 5.81
N VAL A 18 -35.98 -5.24 4.57
CA VAL A 18 -34.95 -5.49 3.55
C VAL A 18 -34.23 -4.19 3.16
N VAL A 19 -34.95 -3.08 2.99
CA VAL A 19 -34.36 -1.76 2.70
C VAL A 19 -33.49 -1.28 3.87
N VAL A 20 -33.94 -1.44 5.12
CA VAL A 20 -33.15 -1.08 6.31
C VAL A 20 -31.90 -1.94 6.44
N ILE A 21 -31.98 -3.25 6.15
CA ILE A 21 -30.81 -4.14 6.16
C ILE A 21 -29.83 -3.76 5.04
N ILE A 22 -30.31 -3.45 3.83
CA ILE A 22 -29.45 -2.99 2.73
C ILE A 22 -28.77 -1.66 3.08
N ILE A 23 -29.49 -0.69 3.66
CA ILE A 23 -28.91 0.57 4.12
C ILE A 23 -27.89 0.32 5.23
N LEU A 24 -28.18 -0.55 6.20
CA LEU A 24 -27.23 -0.94 7.24
C LEU A 24 -26.01 -1.67 6.68
N LEU A 25 -26.15 -2.47 5.62
CA LEU A 25 -25.04 -3.13 4.93
C LEU A 25 -24.20 -2.14 4.10
N LEU A 26 -24.84 -1.14 3.49
CA LEU A 26 -24.15 -0.03 2.81
C LEU A 26 -23.42 0.89 3.81
N LEU A 27 -23.99 1.12 5.00
CA LEU A 27 -23.35 1.84 6.11
C LEU A 27 -22.28 1.00 6.84
N ARG A 28 -22.28 -0.33 6.64
CA ARG A 28 -21.26 -1.28 7.13
C ARG A 28 -20.17 -1.56 6.11
N GLY A 29 -20.12 -0.84 4.99
CA GLY A 29 -18.86 -0.69 4.27
C GLY A 29 -17.89 -0.01 5.23
N CYS A 30 -16.98 -0.80 5.83
CA CYS A 30 -16.02 -0.43 6.86
C CYS A 30 -15.86 1.09 7.01
N ALA A 31 -16.52 1.68 8.01
CA ALA A 31 -16.12 3.02 8.43
C ALA A 31 -14.62 2.91 8.74
N PRO A 32 -13.76 3.70 8.06
CA PRO A 32 -12.34 3.57 8.26
C PRO A 32 -12.04 3.79 9.74
N THR A 33 -11.21 2.93 10.33
CA THR A 33 -10.76 3.13 11.70
C THR A 33 -10.00 4.45 11.75
N ILE A 34 -10.59 5.45 12.41
CA ILE A 34 -9.96 6.74 12.61
C ILE A 34 -9.09 6.61 13.85
N LEU A 35 -7.79 6.81 13.68
CA LEU A 35 -6.79 6.79 14.73
C LEU A 35 -6.70 8.15 15.41
N ASP A 36 -6.28 8.18 16.67
CA ASP A 36 -5.71 9.38 17.27
C ASP A 36 -4.28 9.62 16.77
N ALA A 37 -3.69 10.77 17.11
CA ALA A 37 -2.37 11.17 16.62
C ALA A 37 -1.25 10.19 17.05
N ASP A 38 -1.32 9.67 18.27
CA ASP A 38 -0.32 8.78 18.85
C ASP A 38 -0.40 7.39 18.20
N SER A 39 -1.62 6.88 18.04
CA SER A 39 -1.89 5.62 17.35
C SER A 39 -1.51 5.70 15.88
N TYR A 40 -1.83 6.82 15.21
CA TYR A 40 -1.40 7.06 13.83
C TYR A 40 0.13 7.03 13.70
N THR A 41 0.83 7.74 14.58
CA THR A 41 2.30 7.79 14.57
C THR A 41 2.91 6.41 14.86
N THR A 42 2.30 5.62 15.75
CA THR A 42 2.73 4.25 16.05
C THR A 42 2.60 3.33 14.84
N GLU A 43 1.47 3.39 14.13
CA GLU A 43 1.24 2.62 12.91
C GLU A 43 2.21 3.02 11.79
N VAL A 44 2.43 4.33 11.59
CA VAL A 44 3.40 4.84 10.61
C VAL A 44 4.81 4.36 10.92
N THR A 45 5.26 4.44 12.18
CA THR A 45 6.58 3.94 12.59
C THR A 45 6.69 2.42 12.37
N SER A 46 5.63 1.66 12.66
CA SER A 46 5.61 0.22 12.36
C SER A 46 5.78 -0.07 10.87
N LEU A 47 5.13 0.71 9.99
CA LEU A 47 5.29 0.59 8.55
C LEU A 47 6.71 0.97 8.08
N ILE A 48 7.31 2.00 8.68
CA ILE A 48 8.70 2.41 8.41
C ILE A 48 9.67 1.29 8.80
N ASP A 49 9.51 0.68 9.99
CA ASP A 49 10.38 -0.39 10.46
C ASP A 49 10.27 -1.64 9.56
N LYS A 50 9.05 -1.96 9.10
CA LYS A 50 8.84 -3.00 8.09
C LYS A 50 9.58 -2.65 6.79
N ASN A 51 9.55 -1.39 6.33
CA ASN A 51 10.30 -0.92 5.16
C ASN A 51 11.81 -1.07 5.31
N LYS A 52 12.38 -0.63 6.43
CA LYS A 52 13.81 -0.79 6.72
C LYS A 52 14.24 -2.25 6.68
N SER A 53 13.44 -3.16 7.26
CA SER A 53 13.72 -4.60 7.22
C SER A 53 13.73 -5.20 5.81
N GLY A 54 12.97 -4.61 4.87
CA GLY A 54 12.99 -4.98 3.45
C GLY A 54 14.17 -4.35 2.71
N GLN A 55 14.50 -3.11 3.03
CA GLN A 55 15.62 -2.37 2.45
C GLN A 55 16.97 -3.03 2.77
N ASP A 56 17.19 -3.47 4.01
CA ASP A 56 18.43 -4.14 4.41
C ASP A 56 18.69 -5.41 3.59
N LYS A 57 17.64 -6.11 3.16
CA LYS A 57 17.74 -7.30 2.30
C LYS A 57 18.17 -6.96 0.87
N TRP A 58 17.75 -5.82 0.32
CA TRP A 58 18.06 -5.40 -1.05
C TRP A 58 19.39 -4.65 -1.19
N ASN A 59 19.79 -3.85 -0.18
CA ASN A 59 21.10 -3.18 -0.19
C ASN A 59 22.27 -4.19 -0.31
N PHE A 60 22.07 -5.42 0.17
CA PHE A 60 22.99 -6.54 -0.02
C PHE A 60 23.04 -7.04 -1.47
N VAL A 61 21.92 -7.03 -2.19
CA VAL A 61 21.82 -7.55 -3.56
C VAL A 61 22.42 -6.59 -4.60
N LEU A 62 22.23 -5.28 -4.43
CA LEU A 62 22.79 -4.27 -5.36
C LEU A 62 24.29 -4.02 -5.22
N GLY A 63 24.87 -4.26 -4.03
CA GLY A 63 26.24 -3.84 -3.73
C GLY A 63 27.34 -4.69 -4.37
N ASP A 64 27.08 -6.00 -4.53
CA ASP A 64 28.12 -6.99 -4.86
C ASP A 64 27.75 -7.91 -6.04
N THR A 65 26.64 -7.66 -6.74
CA THR A 65 26.11 -8.57 -7.79
C THR A 65 26.20 -7.94 -9.18
N ASP A 66 26.76 -8.68 -10.15
CA ASP A 66 26.85 -8.24 -11.54
C ASP A 66 25.46 -8.20 -12.20
N PHE A 67 25.25 -7.27 -13.14
CA PHE A 67 23.97 -7.12 -13.85
C PHE A 67 23.46 -8.42 -14.49
N VAL A 68 24.37 -9.24 -15.03
CA VAL A 68 24.04 -10.53 -15.65
C VAL A 68 23.43 -11.48 -14.64
N ASP A 69 23.97 -11.50 -13.42
CA ASP A 69 23.45 -12.35 -12.34
C ASP A 69 22.10 -11.84 -11.86
N LEU A 70 21.94 -10.51 -11.73
CA LEU A 70 20.66 -9.87 -11.40
C LEU A 70 19.55 -10.17 -12.42
N CYS A 71 19.91 -10.43 -13.69
CA CYS A 71 18.98 -10.81 -14.75
C CYS A 71 18.56 -12.29 -14.71
N THR A 72 18.90 -13.05 -13.66
CA THR A 72 18.41 -14.41 -13.50
C THR A 72 17.05 -14.44 -12.80
N GLU A 73 16.24 -15.47 -13.10
CA GLU A 73 14.88 -15.59 -12.56
C GLU A 73 14.79 -15.52 -11.03
N PRO A 74 15.71 -16.12 -10.24
CA PRO A 74 15.65 -16.00 -8.78
C PRO A 74 15.68 -14.56 -8.29
N TYR A 75 16.57 -13.71 -8.85
CA TYR A 75 16.65 -12.30 -8.48
C TYR A 75 15.47 -11.49 -9.01
N ALA A 76 15.01 -11.75 -10.24
CA ALA A 76 13.81 -11.10 -10.78
C ALA A 76 12.57 -11.39 -9.90
N ALA A 77 12.39 -12.64 -9.44
CA ALA A 77 11.31 -12.98 -8.53
C ALA A 77 11.45 -12.31 -7.15
N GLU A 78 12.67 -12.20 -6.64
CA GLU A 78 12.93 -11.51 -5.38
C GLU A 78 12.64 -10.00 -5.48
N PHE A 79 13.07 -9.34 -6.56
CA PHE A 79 12.79 -7.92 -6.78
C PHE A 79 11.31 -7.63 -6.97
N ASP A 80 10.57 -8.49 -7.68
CA ASP A 80 9.12 -8.36 -7.80
C ASP A 80 8.42 -8.46 -6.43
N ALA A 81 8.85 -9.41 -5.59
CA ALA A 81 8.30 -9.60 -4.25
C ALA A 81 8.62 -8.43 -3.31
N ILE A 82 9.86 -7.92 -3.32
CA ILE A 82 10.26 -6.75 -2.52
C ILE A 82 9.55 -5.50 -3.02
N GLY A 83 9.50 -5.30 -4.34
CA GLY A 83 8.82 -4.17 -4.94
C GLY A 83 7.35 -4.13 -4.58
N GLN A 84 6.68 -5.28 -4.60
CA GLN A 84 5.30 -5.39 -4.13
C GLN A 84 5.15 -5.01 -2.65
N GLN A 85 6.04 -5.47 -1.77
CA GLN A 85 5.99 -5.11 -0.35
C GLN A 85 6.11 -3.60 -0.11
N PHE A 86 6.94 -2.89 -0.87
CA PHE A 86 7.06 -1.44 -0.75
C PHE A 86 5.79 -0.72 -1.21
N ILE A 87 5.18 -1.18 -2.30
CA ILE A 87 3.91 -0.65 -2.80
C ILE A 87 2.80 -0.90 -1.77
N ASP A 88 2.67 -2.14 -1.28
CA ASP A 88 1.64 -2.52 -0.31
C ASP A 88 1.73 -1.67 0.96
N ARG A 89 2.94 -1.38 1.46
CA ARG A 89 3.13 -0.54 2.65
C ARG A 89 2.82 0.93 2.39
N ALA A 90 3.08 1.45 1.18
CA ALA A 90 2.65 2.78 0.80
C ALA A 90 1.12 2.87 0.68
N ASP A 91 0.48 1.82 0.18
CA ASP A 91 -0.98 1.71 0.13
C ASP A 91 -1.59 1.60 1.54
N GLU A 92 -0.95 0.85 2.45
CA GLU A 92 -1.32 0.80 3.87
C GLU A 92 -1.22 2.18 4.52
N PHE A 93 -0.14 2.93 4.26
CA PHE A 93 0.01 4.31 4.73
C PHE A 93 -1.10 5.22 4.19
N ASP A 94 -1.37 5.17 2.88
CA ASP A 94 -2.43 5.95 2.23
C ASP A 94 -3.83 5.57 2.71
N ALA A 95 -4.00 4.41 3.36
CA ALA A 95 -5.24 3.96 3.97
C ALA A 95 -5.41 4.44 5.43
N LEU A 96 -4.34 4.88 6.11
CA LEU A 96 -4.43 5.39 7.49
C LEU A 96 -5.28 6.66 7.56
N ARG A 97 -6.07 6.80 8.62
CA ARG A 97 -6.94 7.96 8.86
C ARG A 97 -6.73 8.46 10.28
N VAL A 98 -6.64 9.79 10.44
CA VAL A 98 -6.65 10.48 11.74
C VAL A 98 -7.82 11.46 11.78
N ASN A 99 -8.34 11.77 12.96
CA ASN A 99 -9.45 12.72 13.09
C ASN A 99 -8.98 14.15 12.87
N GLY A 100 -9.28 14.72 11.70
CA GLY A 100 -8.85 16.07 11.31
C GLY A 100 -7.84 16.04 10.16
N ASP A 101 -7.18 17.17 9.89
CA ASP A 101 -6.13 17.24 8.88
C ASP A 101 -4.82 16.65 9.45
N PRO A 102 -4.30 15.54 8.89
CA PRO A 102 -3.05 14.92 9.36
C PRO A 102 -1.88 15.89 9.42
N ARG A 103 -1.78 16.85 8.47
CA ARG A 103 -0.70 17.84 8.44
C ARG A 103 -0.68 18.77 9.65
N SER A 104 -1.85 18.97 10.26
CA SER A 104 -2.01 19.86 11.40
C SER A 104 -1.86 19.17 12.76
N ILE A 105 -1.90 17.83 12.79
CA ILE A 105 -2.02 17.03 14.01
C ILE A 105 -0.82 16.10 14.19
N VAL A 106 -0.26 15.60 13.08
CA VAL A 106 0.85 14.64 13.08
C VAL A 106 2.15 15.39 12.76
N ALA A 107 3.08 15.38 13.72
CA ALA A 107 4.42 15.90 13.49
C ALA A 107 5.10 15.12 12.36
N ASN A 108 5.93 15.79 11.55
CA ASN A 108 6.67 15.19 10.43
C ASN A 108 5.80 14.52 9.36
N TYR A 109 4.49 14.79 9.29
CA TYR A 109 3.59 14.16 8.31
C TYR A 109 4.10 14.28 6.87
N ASP A 110 4.57 15.45 6.45
CA ASP A 110 5.08 15.65 5.09
C ASP A 110 6.34 14.80 4.81
N GLN A 111 7.16 14.51 5.83
CA GLN A 111 8.29 13.59 5.70
C GLN A 111 7.81 12.14 5.55
N TYR A 112 6.74 11.74 6.25
CA TYR A 112 6.13 10.42 6.06
C TYR A 112 5.56 10.28 4.65
N VAL A 113 4.86 11.29 4.14
CA VAL A 113 4.36 11.31 2.76
C VAL A 113 5.50 11.17 1.77
N GLN A 114 6.57 11.94 1.93
CA GLN A 114 7.75 11.83 1.07
C GLN A 114 8.38 10.43 1.16
N TYR A 115 8.49 9.85 2.36
CA TYR A 115 9.01 8.51 2.58
C TYR A 115 8.21 7.45 1.84
N PHE A 116 6.92 7.33 2.08
CA PHE A 116 6.12 6.29 1.41
C PHE A 116 5.99 6.53 -0.10
N SER A 117 6.00 7.79 -0.57
CA SER A 117 6.05 8.09 -2.00
C SER A 117 7.35 7.64 -2.66
N THR A 118 8.50 7.86 -2.03
CA THR A 118 9.80 7.40 -2.56
C THR A 118 9.86 5.87 -2.57
N TYR A 119 9.43 5.20 -1.49
CA TYR A 119 9.44 3.73 -1.46
C TYR A 119 8.44 3.10 -2.44
N ARG A 120 7.28 3.73 -2.69
CA ARG A 120 6.38 3.29 -3.78
C ARG A 120 7.09 3.35 -5.13
N SER A 121 7.77 4.47 -5.43
CA SER A 121 8.51 4.64 -6.68
C SER A 121 9.62 3.60 -6.83
N ILE A 122 10.37 3.32 -5.75
CA ILE A 122 11.36 2.24 -5.72
C ILE A 122 10.70 0.89 -5.99
N GLY A 123 9.56 0.62 -5.35
CA GLY A 123 8.83 -0.63 -5.55
C GLY A 123 8.34 -0.83 -6.98
N GLU A 124 7.87 0.23 -7.63
CA GLU A 124 7.47 0.24 -9.03
C GLU A 124 8.66 -0.07 -9.96
N GLU A 125 9.81 0.55 -9.74
CA GLU A 125 11.01 0.28 -10.54
C GLU A 125 11.56 -1.14 -10.35
N LEU A 126 11.50 -1.69 -9.12
CA LEU A 126 11.88 -3.09 -8.87
C LEU A 126 10.99 -4.07 -9.66
N LYS A 127 9.68 -3.78 -9.74
CA LYS A 127 8.75 -4.58 -10.55
C LYS A 127 9.00 -4.39 -12.04
N THR A 128 9.30 -3.17 -12.48
CA THR A 128 9.69 -2.88 -13.87
C THR A 128 10.93 -3.66 -14.25
N PHE A 129 11.96 -3.67 -13.41
CA PHE A 129 13.16 -4.50 -13.59
C PHE A 129 12.79 -5.98 -13.74
N ALA A 130 12.07 -6.53 -12.77
CA ALA A 130 11.70 -7.96 -12.76
C ALA A 130 10.91 -8.38 -14.00
N ASN A 131 9.94 -7.57 -14.41
CA ASN A 131 9.14 -7.83 -15.61
C ASN A 131 9.96 -7.73 -16.89
N SER A 132 10.89 -6.76 -16.95
CA SER A 132 11.79 -6.56 -18.08
C SER A 132 12.75 -7.73 -18.25
N VAL A 133 13.28 -8.26 -17.14
CA VAL A 133 14.11 -9.49 -17.13
C VAL A 133 13.31 -10.68 -17.68
N ARG A 134 12.08 -10.89 -17.20
CA ARG A 134 11.21 -12.00 -17.65
C ARG A 134 10.82 -11.87 -19.13
N SER A 135 10.67 -10.66 -19.64
CA SER A 135 10.38 -10.42 -21.06
C SER A 135 11.62 -10.40 -21.96
N GLY A 136 12.82 -10.47 -21.38
CA GLY A 136 14.09 -10.37 -22.11
C GLY A 136 14.41 -8.95 -22.62
N ASP A 137 13.74 -7.93 -22.09
CA ASP A 137 14.02 -6.52 -22.40
C ASP A 137 15.11 -5.98 -21.47
N TYR A 138 16.36 -6.37 -21.72
CA TYR A 138 17.48 -5.99 -20.86
C TYR A 138 17.81 -4.50 -20.92
N GLN A 139 17.37 -3.77 -21.95
CA GLN A 139 17.53 -2.32 -22.01
C GLN A 139 16.58 -1.64 -21.01
N ALA A 140 15.32 -2.07 -20.95
CA ALA A 140 14.38 -1.59 -19.95
C ALA A 140 14.79 -2.00 -18.53
N ALA A 141 15.32 -3.22 -18.36
CA ALA A 141 15.86 -3.67 -17.07
C ALA A 141 17.02 -2.77 -16.59
N LEU A 142 17.97 -2.46 -17.46
CA LEU A 142 19.08 -1.57 -17.11
C LEU A 142 18.59 -0.17 -16.73
N ALA A 143 17.67 0.40 -17.51
CA ALA A 143 17.10 1.73 -17.21
C ALA A 143 16.38 1.77 -15.84
N ALA A 144 15.67 0.69 -15.48
CA ALA A 144 15.05 0.57 -14.16
C ALA A 144 16.08 0.55 -13.03
N LEU A 145 17.22 -0.13 -13.20
CA LEU A 145 18.31 -0.12 -12.21
C LEU A 145 18.95 1.26 -12.07
N GLU A 146 19.20 1.96 -13.18
CA GLU A 146 19.75 3.33 -13.14
C GLU A 146 18.80 4.28 -12.38
N GLN A 147 17.49 4.13 -12.60
CA GLN A 147 16.48 4.89 -11.88
C GLN A 147 16.43 4.52 -10.39
N LEU A 148 16.57 3.24 -10.05
CA LEU A 148 16.68 2.78 -8.67
C LEU A 148 17.88 3.36 -7.94
N GLU A 149 19.05 3.45 -8.60
CA GLU A 149 20.23 4.11 -8.02
C GLU A 149 19.98 5.59 -7.73
N LEU A 150 19.27 6.30 -8.62
CA LEU A 150 18.92 7.70 -8.42
C LEU A 150 17.98 7.87 -7.22
N LEU A 151 16.94 7.03 -7.14
CA LEU A 151 15.99 7.03 -6.02
C LEU A 151 16.67 6.67 -4.70
N ASN A 152 17.61 5.72 -4.71
CA ASN A 152 18.35 5.30 -3.52
C ASN A 152 19.19 6.45 -2.93
N LYS A 153 19.77 7.29 -3.78
CA LYS A 153 20.51 8.51 -3.37
C LYS A 153 19.61 9.60 -2.79
N GLN A 154 18.29 9.52 -3.02
CA GLN A 154 17.28 10.48 -2.59
C GLN A 154 16.41 9.95 -1.44
N LEU A 155 16.81 8.82 -0.82
CA LEU A 155 16.04 8.24 0.27
C LEU A 155 15.84 9.27 1.39
N PRO A 156 14.57 9.58 1.73
CA PRO A 156 14.29 10.52 2.81
C PRO A 156 14.70 9.92 4.14
N VAL A 157 15.38 10.73 4.95
CA VAL A 157 15.70 10.41 6.34
C VAL A 157 14.55 10.92 7.21
N ILE A 158 13.92 10.01 7.95
CA ILE A 158 12.96 10.36 8.98
C ILE A 158 13.72 10.39 10.30
N GLU A 159 13.73 11.56 10.95
CA GLU A 159 14.28 11.80 12.29
C GLU A 159 13.29 11.40 13.40
#